data_AF-E3KX23-F1
#
_entry.id   AF-E3KX23-F1
#
_cell.length_a   1.000
_cell.length_b   1.000
_cell.length_c   1.000
_cell.angle_alpha   90.00
_cell.angle_beta   90.00
_cell.angle_gamma   90.00
#
_symmetry.space_group_name_H-M   'P 1'
#
loop_
_entity.id
_entity.type
_entity.pdbx_description
1 polymer ?
#
loop_
_entity_poly.entity_id
_entity_poly.type
_entity_poly.pdbx_seq_one_letter_code
_entity_poly.pdbx_strand_id
1 'polypeptide(L)'
;MALDSPSPPPAYESTPAQATRPTESTPAQATRPTPSRATGTVSVGAIPAATGSGVTPSTRRPPAESGAPARRRGRYEEAPTANGMLLLMHKSEEARLDERREAEARFNRKEEARLEALRDDRREREEASRQLQMDRESAALQMRLDREAAD
;
A
#
# COMPACT_ATOMS: atom_id res chain seq x y z
N MET A 1 5.24 10.47 66.87
CA MET A 1 5.49 9.63 65.70
C MET A 1 4.81 10.31 64.52
N ALA A 2 5.58 10.64 63.49
CA ALA A 2 5.24 11.58 62.44
C ALA A 2 4.21 11.03 61.46
N LEU A 3 3.25 11.87 61.06
CA LEU A 3 2.32 11.63 59.97
C LEU A 3 3.03 12.00 58.66
N ASP A 4 3.23 11.00 57.81
CA ASP A 4 3.83 11.13 56.49
C ASP A 4 2.80 11.78 55.56
N SER A 5 3.08 13.00 55.12
CA SER A 5 2.19 13.81 54.29
C SER A 5 2.63 13.68 52.84
N PRO A 6 1.80 13.15 51.92
CA PRO A 6 2.20 13.03 50.52
C PRO A 6 2.31 14.40 49.88
N SER A 7 3.42 14.61 49.17
CA SER A 7 3.77 15.82 48.43
C SER A 7 2.68 16.21 47.41
N PRO A 8 2.28 17.50 47.31
CA PRO A 8 1.31 17.91 46.31
C PRO A 8 1.91 17.89 44.89
N PRO A 9 1.12 17.59 43.85
CA PRO A 9 1.61 17.61 42.46
C PRO A 9 1.99 19.03 42.03
N PRO A 10 2.90 19.18 41.04
CA PRO A 10 3.31 20.49 40.55
C PRO A 10 2.10 21.22 39.92
N ALA A 11 1.95 22.50 40.28
CA ALA A 11 0.97 23.40 39.71
C ALA A 11 1.33 23.65 38.24
N TYR A 12 0.46 23.22 37.31
CA TYR A 12 0.55 23.63 35.91
C TYR A 12 0.04 25.07 35.80
N GLU A 13 0.91 25.97 35.35
CA GLU A 13 0.55 27.35 35.04
C GLU A 13 -0.45 27.39 33.88
N SER A 14 -1.53 28.14 34.09
CA SER A 14 -2.59 28.44 33.13
C SER A 14 -2.05 29.33 31.99
N THR A 15 -2.04 28.83 30.77
CA THR A 15 -1.91 29.67 29.57
C THR A 15 -3.29 30.14 29.11
N PRO A 16 -3.52 31.44 28.88
CA PRO A 16 -4.85 31.95 28.56
C PRO A 16 -5.26 31.63 27.12
N ALA A 17 -6.55 31.32 26.96
CA ALA A 17 -7.23 31.21 25.68
C ALA A 17 -7.17 32.54 24.92
N GLN A 18 -6.76 32.49 23.65
CA GLN A 18 -7.17 33.50 22.68
C GLN A 18 -7.84 32.82 21.48
N ALA A 19 -9.14 33.05 21.44
CA ALA A 19 -9.98 32.87 20.27
C ALA A 19 -9.69 33.97 19.25
N THR A 20 -9.40 33.59 18.02
CA THR A 20 -9.82 34.34 16.82
C THR A 20 -10.10 33.33 15.71
N ARG A 21 -11.39 33.14 15.39
CA ARG A 21 -11.83 32.71 14.05
C ARG A 21 -12.09 33.98 13.24
N PRO A 22 -11.93 33.90 11.91
CA PRO A 22 -13.09 34.17 11.08
C PRO A 22 -13.31 33.10 10.00
N THR A 23 -14.55 32.59 10.01
CA THR A 23 -15.50 32.39 8.91
C THR A 23 -15.01 32.04 7.49
N GLU A 24 -15.39 30.82 7.09
CA GLU A 24 -15.90 30.37 5.78
C GLU A 24 -15.13 30.65 4.49
N SER A 25 -14.62 29.58 3.88
CA SER A 25 -14.78 29.31 2.45
C SER A 25 -14.77 27.80 2.21
N THR A 26 -15.87 27.33 1.64
CA THR A 26 -16.22 25.98 1.16
C THR A 26 -15.06 25.25 0.44
N PRO A 27 -14.91 23.91 0.60
CA PRO A 27 -13.86 23.17 -0.08
C PRO A 27 -14.11 23.09 -1.58
N ALA A 28 -13.15 23.55 -2.38
CA ALA A 28 -13.10 23.22 -3.80
C ALA A 28 -12.86 21.71 -3.96
N GLN A 29 -13.82 21.02 -4.57
CA GLN A 29 -13.75 19.61 -4.91
C GLN A 29 -12.52 19.34 -5.79
N ALA A 30 -11.55 18.59 -5.26
CA ALA A 30 -10.51 17.99 -6.08
C ALA A 30 -11.14 16.80 -6.85
N THR A 31 -11.44 17.03 -8.12
CA THR A 31 -11.92 16.00 -9.05
C THR A 31 -10.83 14.94 -9.22
N ARG A 32 -11.01 13.76 -8.61
CA ARG A 32 -10.17 12.60 -8.89
C ARG A 32 -10.45 12.10 -10.31
N PRO A 33 -9.44 11.82 -11.15
CA PRO A 33 -9.66 11.12 -12.41
C PRO A 33 -10.01 9.65 -12.15
N THR A 34 -11.13 9.23 -12.74
CA THR A 34 -11.62 7.84 -12.78
C THR A 34 -10.65 6.99 -13.61
N PRO A 35 -10.14 5.84 -13.11
CA PRO A 35 -9.48 4.88 -14.00
C PRO A 35 -10.52 4.23 -14.91
N SER A 36 -10.46 4.55 -16.21
CA SER A 36 -11.26 3.92 -17.25
C SER A 36 -10.79 2.47 -17.47
N ARG A 37 -11.68 1.51 -17.23
CA ARG A 37 -11.45 0.08 -17.45
C ARG A 37 -11.60 -0.22 -18.94
N ALA A 38 -10.49 -0.30 -19.66
CA ALA A 38 -10.47 -0.85 -21.01
C ALA A 38 -10.57 -2.39 -20.92
N THR A 39 -11.71 -2.93 -21.31
CA THR A 39 -11.94 -4.37 -21.42
C THR A 39 -11.29 -4.86 -22.72
N GLY A 40 -10.02 -5.27 -22.63
CA GLY A 40 -9.34 -5.99 -23.71
C GLY A 40 -9.79 -7.45 -23.73
N THR A 41 -10.70 -7.79 -24.66
CA THR A 41 -11.05 -9.18 -24.99
C THR A 41 -9.88 -9.81 -25.75
N VAL A 42 -9.11 -10.66 -25.07
CA VAL A 42 -8.14 -11.53 -25.76
C VAL A 42 -8.91 -12.68 -26.39
N SER A 43 -8.99 -12.64 -27.72
CA SER A 43 -9.52 -13.70 -28.56
C SER A 43 -8.57 -14.91 -28.50
N VAL A 44 -9.01 -16.02 -27.90
CA VAL A 44 -8.30 -17.29 -27.95
C VAL A 44 -8.49 -17.87 -29.36
N GLY A 45 -7.47 -17.69 -30.19
CA GLY A 45 -7.40 -18.22 -31.54
C GLY A 45 -7.21 -19.74 -31.57
N ALA A 46 -8.07 -20.38 -32.35
CA ALA A 46 -7.89 -21.59 -33.16
C ALA A 46 -7.37 -22.89 -32.50
N ILE A 47 -8.29 -23.86 -32.39
CA ILE A 47 -7.97 -25.31 -32.34
C ILE A 47 -7.68 -25.75 -33.78
N PRO A 48 -6.54 -26.41 -34.10
CA PRO A 48 -6.33 -26.96 -35.43
C PRO A 48 -7.22 -28.18 -35.64
N ALA A 49 -8.04 -28.14 -36.69
CA ALA A 49 -8.81 -29.28 -37.17
C ALA A 49 -7.87 -30.34 -37.75
N ALA A 50 -7.79 -31.50 -37.10
CA ALA A 50 -7.22 -32.70 -37.70
C ALA A 50 -8.30 -33.39 -38.54
N THR A 51 -8.02 -33.46 -39.83
CA THR A 51 -8.74 -34.19 -40.87
C THR A 51 -8.44 -35.69 -40.82
N GLY A 52 -9.43 -36.49 -41.23
CA GLY A 52 -9.32 -37.93 -41.51
C GLY A 52 -10.19 -38.76 -40.56
N SER A 53 -10.98 -39.75 -40.97
CA SER A 53 -11.08 -40.48 -42.23
C SER A 53 -12.51 -41.08 -42.30
N GLY A 54 -13.06 -41.20 -43.50
CA GLY A 54 -14.43 -41.63 -43.72
C GLY A 54 -14.69 -43.11 -43.44
N VAL A 55 -15.91 -43.39 -42.95
CA VAL A 55 -16.69 -44.61 -43.18
C VAL A 55 -18.16 -44.20 -43.24
N THR A 56 -18.88 -44.63 -44.28
CA THR A 56 -20.28 -44.28 -44.58
C THR A 56 -21.27 -45.29 -43.91
N PRO A 57 -22.60 -45.13 -44.05
CA PRO A 57 -23.54 -45.09 -42.93
C PRO A 57 -24.15 -46.46 -42.59
N SER A 58 -24.10 -46.88 -41.33
CA SER A 58 -24.87 -48.06 -40.88
C SER A 58 -26.23 -47.64 -40.34
N THR A 59 -27.27 -47.92 -41.11
CA THR A 59 -28.68 -47.85 -40.70
C THR A 59 -28.95 -48.80 -39.54
N ARG A 60 -29.00 -48.28 -38.31
CA ARG A 60 -29.74 -48.90 -37.21
C ARG A 60 -30.53 -47.84 -36.47
N ARG A 61 -31.85 -47.86 -36.70
CA ARG A 61 -32.86 -47.11 -35.96
C ARG A 61 -32.84 -47.60 -34.50
N PRO A 62 -32.59 -46.74 -33.49
CA PRO A 62 -32.87 -47.12 -32.12
C PRO A 62 -34.40 -47.15 -31.90
N PRO A 63 -34.93 -48.02 -31.03
CA PRO A 63 -36.35 -48.05 -30.74
C PRO A 63 -36.78 -46.70 -30.15
N ALA A 64 -37.97 -46.26 -30.54
CA ALA A 64 -38.58 -45.05 -29.99
C ALA A 64 -39.02 -45.32 -28.56
N GLU A 65 -38.19 -44.91 -27.59
CA GLU A 65 -38.66 -44.72 -26.22
C GLU A 65 -39.11 -43.27 -26.05
N SER A 66 -40.44 -43.13 -26.10
CA SER A 66 -41.18 -42.01 -25.53
C SER A 66 -40.77 -41.82 -24.08
N GLY A 67 -39.99 -40.78 -23.81
CA GLY A 67 -39.72 -40.31 -22.46
C GLY A 67 -39.46 -38.82 -22.52
N ALA A 68 -40.50 -38.01 -22.35
CA ALA A 68 -40.35 -36.57 -22.18
C ALA A 68 -39.23 -36.27 -21.19
N PRO A 69 -38.34 -35.28 -21.44
CA PRO A 69 -37.31 -34.96 -20.48
C PRO A 69 -37.99 -34.53 -19.18
N ALA A 70 -37.76 -35.28 -18.10
CA ALA A 70 -38.17 -34.87 -16.78
C ALA A 70 -37.60 -33.46 -16.54
N ARG A 71 -38.49 -32.49 -16.32
CA ARG A 71 -38.14 -31.12 -15.93
C ARG A 71 -37.17 -31.22 -14.76
N ARG A 72 -35.87 -31.02 -15.02
CA ARG A 72 -34.85 -30.92 -13.97
C ARG A 72 -35.21 -29.69 -13.16
N ARG A 73 -35.86 -29.93 -12.00
CA ARG A 73 -35.99 -28.95 -10.93
C ARG A 73 -34.59 -28.42 -10.64
N GLY A 74 -34.52 -27.10 -10.38
CA GLY A 74 -33.29 -26.33 -10.30
C GLY A 74 -32.21 -27.02 -9.49
N ARG A 75 -30.95 -26.81 -9.90
CA ARG A 75 -29.80 -27.08 -9.04
C ARG A 75 -30.03 -26.26 -7.76
N TYR A 76 -30.42 -26.93 -6.68
CA TYR A 76 -30.27 -26.36 -5.36
C TYR A 76 -28.76 -26.29 -5.14
N GLU A 77 -28.19 -25.08 -5.09
CA GLU A 77 -26.85 -24.90 -4.53
C GLU A 77 -26.88 -25.55 -3.14
N GLU A 78 -26.03 -26.56 -2.91
CA GLU A 78 -25.92 -27.16 -1.58
C GLU A 78 -25.53 -26.06 -0.59
N ALA A 79 -26.28 -25.97 0.52
CA ALA A 79 -25.92 -25.05 1.59
C ALA A 79 -24.49 -25.35 2.03
N PRO A 80 -23.65 -24.33 2.27
CA PRO A 80 -22.26 -24.53 2.62
C PRO A 80 -22.18 -25.44 3.84
N THR A 81 -21.50 -26.58 3.67
CA THR A 81 -21.32 -27.54 4.75
C THR A 81 -20.53 -26.90 5.88
N ALA A 82 -20.70 -27.37 7.11
CA ALA A 82 -19.96 -26.85 8.27
C ALA A 82 -18.44 -26.83 8.03
N ASN A 83 -17.91 -27.84 7.33
CA ASN A 83 -16.50 -27.90 6.91
C ASN A 83 -16.14 -26.81 5.89
N GLY A 84 -17.03 -26.50 4.94
CA GLY A 84 -16.83 -25.40 3.99
C GLY A 84 -16.84 -24.03 4.68
N MET A 85 -17.72 -23.82 5.66
CA MET A 85 -17.75 -22.61 6.48
C MET A 85 -16.47 -22.45 7.33
N LEU A 86 -15.99 -23.53 7.94
CA LEU A 86 -14.74 -23.52 8.71
C LEU A 86 -13.53 -23.16 7.84
N LEU A 87 -13.44 -23.74 6.64
CA LEU A 87 -12.37 -23.42 5.70
C LEU A 87 -12.42 -21.96 5.25
N LEU A 88 -13.62 -21.42 5.00
CA LEU A 88 -13.79 -20.02 4.63
C LEU A 88 -13.36 -19.08 5.76
N MET A 89 -13.71 -19.40 7.01
CA MET A 89 -13.28 -18.63 8.18
C MET A 89 -11.75 -18.65 8.32
N HIS A 90 -11.11 -19.82 8.19
CA HIS A 90 -9.65 -19.94 8.25
C HIS A 90 -8.96 -19.07 7.20
N LYS A 91 -9.42 -19.17 5.94
CA LYS A 91 -8.88 -18.35 4.84
C LYS A 91 -9.12 -16.86 5.04
N SER A 92 -10.24 -16.47 5.64
CA SER A 92 -10.55 -15.07 5.91
C SER A 92 -9.65 -14.49 7.02
N GLU A 93 -9.31 -15.30 8.03
CA GLU A 93 -8.37 -14.90 9.08
C GLU A 93 -6.93 -14.82 8.54
N GLU A 94 -6.51 -15.77 7.71
CA GLU A 94 -5.22 -15.69 7.01
C GLU A 94 -5.10 -14.41 6.18
N ALA A 95 -6.12 -14.09 5.38
CA ALA A 95 -6.14 -12.87 4.57
C ALA A 95 -6.05 -11.59 5.42
N ARG A 96 -6.71 -11.55 6.59
CA ARG A 96 -6.63 -10.42 7.52
C ARG A 96 -5.24 -10.26 8.13
N LEU A 97 -4.60 -11.38 8.48
CA LEU A 97 -3.24 -11.37 9.03
C LEU A 97 -2.23 -10.90 7.98
N ASP A 98 -2.37 -11.37 6.74
CA ASP A 98 -1.52 -10.94 5.63
C ASP A 98 -1.70 -9.46 5.31
N GLU A 99 -2.95 -8.98 5.26
CA GLU A 99 -3.25 -7.56 5.04
C GLU A 99 -2.66 -6.68 6.14
N ARG A 100 -2.80 -7.10 7.41
CA ARG A 100 -2.19 -6.41 8.55
C ARG A 100 -0.68 -6.38 8.43
N ARG A 101 -0.05 -7.50 8.11
CA ARG A 101 1.41 -7.61 7.95
C ARG A 101 1.91 -6.72 6.82
N GLU A 102 1.19 -6.67 5.71
CA GLU A 102 1.55 -5.81 4.58
C GLU A 102 1.38 -4.33 4.95
N ALA A 103 0.33 -3.97 5.68
CA ALA A 103 0.13 -2.61 6.18
C ALA A 103 1.27 -2.17 7.12
N GLU A 104 1.66 -3.04 8.07
CA GLU A 104 2.80 -2.81 8.96
C GLU A 104 4.11 -2.68 8.18
N ALA A 105 4.36 -3.56 7.19
CA ALA A 105 5.55 -3.47 6.35
C ALA A 105 5.61 -2.17 5.54
N ARG A 106 4.48 -1.70 5.00
CA ARG A 106 4.38 -0.43 4.28
C ARG A 106 4.62 0.76 5.21
N PHE A 107 4.14 0.68 6.45
CA PHE A 107 4.41 1.71 7.46
C PHE A 107 5.89 1.76 7.81
N ASN A 108 6.50 0.61 8.13
CA ASN A 108 7.91 0.51 8.50
C ASN A 108 8.82 1.03 7.37
N ARG A 109 8.54 0.69 6.11
CA ARG A 109 9.30 1.24 4.96
C ARG A 109 9.24 2.77 4.88
N LYS A 110 8.07 3.37 5.17
CA LYS A 110 7.92 4.83 5.17
C LYS A 110 8.64 5.47 6.34
N GLU A 111 8.61 4.84 7.51
CA GLU A 111 9.33 5.32 8.68
C GLU A 111 10.85 5.24 8.47
N GLU A 112 11.34 4.11 7.96
CA GLU A 112 12.74 3.89 7.62
C GLU A 112 13.24 4.93 6.61
N ALA A 113 12.48 5.18 5.53
CA ALA A 113 12.82 6.22 4.55
C ALA A 113 12.89 7.63 5.18
N ARG A 114 12.03 7.93 6.18
CA ARG A 114 12.08 9.22 6.89
C ARG A 114 13.33 9.32 7.78
N LEU A 115 13.67 8.24 8.47
CA LEU A 115 14.87 8.20 9.32
C LEU A 115 16.14 8.29 8.48
N GLU A 116 16.17 7.66 7.31
CA GLU A 116 17.28 7.74 6.37
C GLU A 116 17.45 9.16 5.82
N ALA A 117 16.36 9.80 5.37
CA ALA A 117 16.41 11.19 4.93
C ALA A 117 16.95 12.16 6.00
N LEU A 118 16.62 11.93 7.28
CA LEU A 118 17.15 12.73 8.38
C LEU A 118 18.65 12.50 8.61
N ARG A 119 19.13 11.27 8.40
CA ARG A 119 20.56 10.95 8.48
C ARG A 119 21.33 11.60 7.35
N ASP A 120 20.77 11.61 6.15
CA ASP A 120 21.40 12.22 4.98
C ASP A 120 21.47 13.75 5.11
N ASP A 121 20.40 14.42 5.55
CA ASP A 121 20.43 15.87 5.84
C ASP A 121 21.51 16.21 6.88
N ARG A 122 21.67 15.38 7.91
CA ARG A 122 22.73 15.57 8.89
C ARG A 122 24.13 15.43 8.25
N ARG A 123 24.34 14.40 7.42
CA ARG A 123 25.62 14.19 6.72
C ARG A 123 25.92 15.35 5.78
N GLU A 124 24.94 15.80 4.99
CA GLU A 124 25.07 16.93 4.08
C GLU A 124 25.49 18.20 4.81
N ARG A 125 24.87 18.49 5.97
CA ARG A 125 25.26 19.63 6.80
C ARG A 125 26.69 19.50 7.33
N GLU A 126 27.08 18.31 7.79
CA GLU A 126 28.45 18.06 8.27
C GLU A 126 29.48 18.23 7.14
N GLU A 127 29.17 17.74 5.93
CA GLU A 127 30.01 17.89 4.74
C GLU A 127 30.11 19.35 4.29
N ALA A 128 28.99 20.08 4.24
CA ALA A 128 28.98 21.51 3.92
C ALA A 128 29.79 22.32 4.94
N SER A 129 29.70 21.96 6.23
CA SER A 129 30.48 22.59 7.29
C SER A 129 31.98 22.38 7.10
N ARG A 130 32.39 21.15 6.77
CA ARG A 130 33.78 20.81 6.47
C ARG A 130 34.29 21.54 5.24
N GLN A 131 33.48 21.63 4.19
CA GLN A 131 33.86 22.34 2.97
C GLN A 131 34.10 23.82 3.26
N LEU A 132 33.19 24.49 3.98
CA LEU A 132 33.37 25.89 4.37
C LEU A 132 34.63 26.11 5.22
N GLN A 133 34.99 25.14 6.07
CA GLN A 133 36.22 25.22 6.83
C GLN A 133 37.45 25.16 5.92
N MET A 134 37.50 24.20 4.99
CA MET A 134 38.58 24.08 4.00
C MET A 134 38.70 25.33 3.14
N ASP A 135 37.58 25.89 2.70
CA ASP A 135 37.55 27.12 1.90
C ASP A 135 38.13 28.30 2.69
N ARG A 136 37.76 28.45 3.97
CA ARG A 136 38.34 29.48 4.86
C ARG A 136 39.84 29.31 5.05
N GLU A 137 40.31 28.08 5.25
CA GLU A 137 41.73 27.78 5.42
C GLU A 137 42.51 28.09 4.15
N SER A 138 41.98 27.71 2.98
CA SER A 138 42.57 28.01 1.68
C SER A 138 42.65 29.53 1.43
N ALA A 139 41.58 30.27 1.71
CA ALA A 139 41.56 31.73 1.60
C ALA A 139 42.57 32.41 2.55
N ALA A 140 42.68 31.92 3.79
CA ALA A 140 43.64 32.43 4.75
C ALA A 140 45.09 32.19 4.31
N LEU A 141 45.38 31.02 3.75
CA LEU A 141 46.70 30.72 3.17
C LEU A 141 47.00 31.61 1.97
N GLN A 142 46.05 31.80 1.06
CA GLN A 142 46.22 32.68 -0.09
C GLN A 142 46.53 34.12 0.34
N MET A 143 45.79 34.68 1.29
CA MET A 143 46.07 36.03 1.79
C MET A 143 47.45 36.16 2.45
N ARG A 144 47.97 35.11 3.08
CA ARG A 144 49.34 35.12 3.62
C ARG A 144 50.37 35.18 2.49
N LEU A 145 50.20 34.34 1.47
CA LEU A 145 51.08 34.33 0.31
C LEU A 145 51.04 35.67 -0.43
N ASP A 146 49.85 36.24 -0.64
CA ASP A 146 49.69 37.53 -1.30
C ASP A 146 50.36 38.67 -0.51
N ARG A 147 50.30 38.60 0.83
CA ARG A 147 50.97 39.57 1.70
C ARG A 147 52.49 39.42 1.66
N GLU A 148 53.00 38.19 1.70
CA GLU A 148 54.43 37.89 1.57
C GLU A 148 54.98 38.28 0.19
N ALA A 149 54.16 38.25 -0.87
CA ALA A 149 54.55 38.69 -2.21
C ALA A 149 54.52 40.22 -2.39
N ALA A 150 53.87 40.95 -1.49
CA ALA A 150 53.75 42.40 -1.53
C ALA A 150 54.78 43.14 -0.66
N ASP A 151 55.45 42.43 0.25
CA ASP A 151 56.57 42.90 1.07
C ASP A 151 57.92 42.64 0.37
#